data_AF-A0A956PGW4-F1
#
_entry.id   AF-A0A956PGW4-F1
#
_cell.length_a   1.000
_cell.length_b   1.000
_cell.length_c   1.000
_cell.angle_alpha   90.00
_cell.angle_beta   90.00
_cell.angle_gamma   90.00
#
_symmetry.space_group_name_H-M   'P 1'
#
loop_
_entity.id
_entity.type
_entity.pdbx_description
1 polymer ?
#
loop_
_entity_poly.entity_id
_entity_poly.type
_entity_poly.pdbx_seq_one_letter_code
_entity_poly.pdbx_strand_id
1 'polypeptide(L)'
;MLIAGCTLSHPLVGRWKTQSSEGTESVLWFKSDGTFEAIAKGENLPGKWTFNEDTNPTQLELVFEDRTVVTIAKLNGDELLIEPREEESEMPTTFSDNAQKYRRQ
;
A
#
# COMPACT_ATOMS: atom_id res chain seq x y z
N MET A 1 7.17 21.09 31.18
CA MET A 1 7.51 19.70 30.82
C MET A 1 6.21 18.92 30.77
N LEU A 2 5.74 18.55 29.57
CA LEU A 2 4.64 17.59 29.37
C LEU A 2 4.76 17.02 27.95
N ILE A 3 5.25 15.77 27.93
CA ILE A 3 5.00 14.62 27.05
C ILE A 3 4.93 14.90 25.54
N ALA A 4 5.99 14.49 24.85
CA ALA A 4 6.01 14.29 23.40
C ALA A 4 4.82 13.42 22.99
N GLY A 5 3.90 13.99 22.21
CA GLY A 5 2.85 13.24 21.55
C GLY A 5 3.50 12.37 20.47
N CYS A 6 3.92 11.16 20.83
CA CYS A 6 4.12 10.10 19.87
C CYS A 6 2.73 9.74 19.33
N THR A 7 2.28 10.42 18.28
CA THR A 7 1.28 9.85 17.38
C THR A 7 1.87 8.55 16.89
N LEU A 8 1.38 7.42 17.42
CA LEU A 8 1.69 6.10 16.89
C LEU A 8 1.32 6.14 15.40
N SER A 9 2.33 6.17 14.53
CA SER A 9 2.13 6.13 13.10
C SER A 9 1.41 4.83 12.75
N HIS A 10 0.39 4.90 11.90
CA HIS A 10 -0.35 3.73 11.44
C HIS A 10 0.63 2.62 10.97
N PRO A 11 0.39 1.33 11.27
CA PRO A 11 1.33 0.25 10.93
C PRO A 11 1.73 0.19 9.45
N LEU A 12 0.87 0.66 8.54
CA LEU A 12 1.18 0.78 7.12
C LEU A 12 2.32 1.79 6.82
N VAL A 13 2.53 2.81 7.67
CA VAL A 13 3.59 3.81 7.50
C VAL A 13 4.95 3.13 7.50
N GLY A 14 5.74 3.43 6.47
CA GLY A 14 7.03 2.78 6.21
C GLY A 14 7.23 2.44 4.74
N ARG A 15 8.37 1.82 4.45
CA ARG A 15 8.75 1.36 3.11
C ARG A 15 8.47 -0.13 2.99
N TRP A 16 7.87 -0.49 1.87
CA TRP A 16 7.47 -1.85 1.54
C TRP A 16 8.01 -2.20 0.17
N LYS A 17 8.82 -3.25 0.08
CA LYS A 17 9.48 -3.68 -1.15
C LYS A 17 8.93 -5.02 -1.62
N THR A 18 8.72 -5.13 -2.92
CA THR A 18 8.45 -6.39 -3.62
C THR A 18 9.39 -6.53 -4.80
N GLN A 19 9.48 -7.73 -5.35
CA GLN A 19 10.26 -8.04 -6.54
C GLN A 19 9.45 -8.99 -7.41
N SER A 20 9.31 -8.68 -8.69
CA SER A 20 8.67 -9.58 -9.65
C SER A 20 9.57 -10.80 -9.94
N SER A 21 9.01 -11.83 -10.57
CA SER A 21 9.77 -13.01 -11.04
C SER A 21 10.90 -12.66 -12.01
N GLU A 22 10.76 -11.54 -12.74
CA GLU A 22 11.78 -11.01 -13.65
C GLU A 22 12.86 -10.18 -12.93
N GLY A 23 12.80 -10.08 -11.60
CA GLY A 23 13.75 -9.32 -10.79
C GLY A 23 13.46 -7.82 -10.72
N THR A 24 12.36 -7.35 -11.33
CA THR A 24 11.99 -5.93 -11.26
C THR A 24 11.53 -5.59 -9.85
N GLU A 25 12.22 -4.65 -9.21
CA GLU A 25 11.88 -4.17 -7.89
C GLU A 25 10.76 -3.13 -7.94
N SER A 26 9.90 -3.14 -6.94
CA SER A 26 8.91 -2.07 -6.71
C SER A 26 8.81 -1.76 -5.23
N VAL A 27 8.67 -0.48 -4.89
CA VAL A 27 8.57 0.00 -3.51
C VAL A 27 7.31 0.85 -3.35
N LEU A 28 6.59 0.64 -2.24
CA LEU A 28 5.58 1.56 -1.76
C LEU A 28 6.09 2.21 -0.46
N TRP A 29 6.15 3.53 -0.43
CA TRP A 29 6.56 4.28 0.74
C TRP A 29 5.39 5.11 1.27
N PHE A 30 4.72 4.61 2.31
CA PHE A 30 3.62 5.30 2.98
C PHE A 30 4.16 6.22 4.07
N LYS A 31 3.80 7.50 4.02
CA LYS A 31 4.24 8.54 4.97
C LYS A 31 3.12 8.83 5.97
N SER A 32 3.50 9.32 7.15
CA SER A 32 2.57 9.62 8.25
C SER A 32 1.66 10.82 8.00
N ASP A 33 1.93 11.62 6.96
CA ASP A 33 1.11 12.75 6.52
C ASP A 33 -0.02 12.36 5.55
N GLY A 34 -0.20 11.05 5.29
CA GLY A 34 -1.22 10.53 4.37
C GLY A 34 -0.79 10.52 2.90
N THR A 35 0.45 10.89 2.59
CA THR A 35 1.03 10.75 1.25
C THR A 35 1.78 9.43 1.09
N PHE A 36 1.95 8.97 -0.16
CA PHE A 36 2.84 7.86 -0.48
C PHE A 36 3.64 8.12 -1.75
N GLU A 37 4.69 7.34 -1.95
CA GLU A 37 5.43 7.25 -3.20
C GLU A 37 5.45 5.79 -3.66
N ALA A 38 5.00 5.52 -4.88
CA ALA A 38 5.28 4.26 -5.57
C ALA A 38 6.54 4.42 -6.42
N ILE A 39 7.50 3.52 -6.23
CA ILE A 39 8.76 3.49 -6.97
C ILE A 39 8.76 2.24 -7.83
N ALA A 40 8.68 2.39 -9.14
CA ALA A 40 8.69 1.28 -10.08
C ALA A 40 9.56 1.65 -11.28
N LYS A 41 10.44 0.74 -11.70
CA LYS A 41 11.34 0.95 -12.86
C LYS A 41 12.15 2.26 -12.81
N GLY A 42 12.46 2.76 -11.61
CA GLY A 42 13.22 4.00 -11.41
C GLY A 42 12.39 5.29 -11.42
N GLU A 43 11.08 5.20 -11.62
CA GLU A 43 10.16 6.34 -11.57
C GLU A 43 9.49 6.43 -10.20
N ASN A 44 9.36 7.66 -9.69
CA ASN A 44 8.64 7.95 -8.46
C ASN A 44 7.26 8.53 -8.80
N LEU A 45 6.21 7.83 -8.41
CA LEU A 45 4.82 8.22 -8.60
C LEU A 45 4.24 8.62 -7.24
N PRO A 46 4.13 9.93 -6.93
CA PRO A 46 3.56 10.39 -5.67
C PRO A 46 2.04 10.26 -5.67
N GLY A 47 1.46 10.14 -4.48
CA GLY A 47 0.01 10.12 -4.31
C GLY A 47 -0.42 10.24 -2.85
N LYS A 48 -1.71 10.01 -2.61
CA LYS A 48 -2.31 9.91 -1.27
C LYS A 48 -2.83 8.50 -1.05
N TRP A 49 -2.82 8.06 0.20
CA TRP A 49 -3.30 6.74 0.56
C TRP A 49 -4.38 6.82 1.64
N THR A 50 -5.30 5.85 1.62
CA THR A 50 -6.26 5.59 2.70
C THR A 50 -6.32 4.09 2.94
N PHE A 51 -6.29 3.69 4.21
CA PHE A 51 -6.37 2.30 4.64
C PHE A 51 -7.61 2.14 5.51
N ASN A 52 -8.66 1.53 4.96
CA ASN A 52 -9.96 1.45 5.58
C ASN A 52 -10.16 0.08 6.24
N GLU A 53 -9.93 0.03 7.55
CA GLU A 53 -10.09 -1.17 8.39
C GLU A 53 -11.54 -1.45 8.80
N ASP A 54 -12.48 -0.55 8.48
CA ASP A 54 -13.92 -0.75 8.73
C ASP A 54 -14.58 -1.67 7.69
N THR A 55 -13.85 -2.05 6.64
CA THR A 55 -14.31 -3.01 5.62
C THR A 55 -13.68 -4.39 5.83
N ASN A 56 -14.38 -5.43 5.37
CA ASN A 56 -13.86 -6.80 5.37
C ASN A 56 -14.01 -7.44 3.97
N PRO A 57 -12.91 -7.63 3.22
CA PRO A 57 -11.53 -7.33 3.58
C PRO A 57 -11.23 -5.84 3.71
N THR A 58 -10.12 -5.51 4.39
CA THR A 58 -9.61 -4.14 4.51
C THR A 58 -9.32 -3.56 3.13
N GLN A 59 -9.81 -2.35 2.88
CA GLN A 59 -9.58 -1.66 1.62
C GLN A 59 -8.35 -0.75 1.69
N LEU A 60 -7.59 -0.73 0.61
CA LEU A 60 -6.50 0.21 0.35
C LEU A 60 -6.89 1.05 -0.86
N GLU A 61 -6.93 2.36 -0.68
CA GLU A 61 -7.11 3.34 -1.74
C GLU A 61 -5.79 4.10 -1.95
N LEU A 62 -5.35 4.15 -3.22
CA LEU A 62 -4.18 4.89 -3.68
C LEU A 62 -4.64 5.91 -4.73
N VAL A 63 -4.56 7.19 -4.38
CA VAL A 63 -4.93 8.30 -5.26
C VAL A 63 -3.66 8.89 -5.86
N PHE A 64 -3.46 8.68 -7.16
CA PHE A 64 -2.43 9.33 -7.96
C PHE A 64 -2.97 10.63 -8.56
N GLU A 65 -2.15 11.35 -9.33
CA GLU A 65 -2.58 12.60 -10.00
C GLU A 65 -3.69 12.37 -11.04
N ASP A 66 -3.61 11.27 -11.79
CA ASP A 66 -4.44 10.97 -12.95
C ASP A 66 -5.45 9.83 -12.72
N ARG A 67 -5.29 9.06 -11.64
CA ARG A 67 -6.14 7.89 -11.36
C ARG A 67 -6.24 7.55 -9.87
N THR A 68 -7.30 6.82 -9.52
CA THR A 68 -7.47 6.21 -8.20
C THR A 68 -7.50 4.70 -8.33
N VAL A 69 -6.71 4.01 -7.51
CA VAL A 69 -6.74 2.56 -7.38
C VAL A 69 -7.36 2.21 -6.04
N VAL A 70 -8.52 1.56 -6.05
CA VAL A 70 -9.15 1.00 -4.84
C VAL A 70 -9.06 -0.52 -4.90
N THR A 71 -8.42 -1.13 -3.91
CA THR A 71 -8.24 -2.58 -3.82
C THR A 71 -8.30 -3.07 -2.37
N ILE A 72 -8.09 -4.36 -2.12
CA ILE A 72 -7.96 -4.93 -0.77
C ILE A 72 -6.49 -5.15 -0.41
N ALA A 73 -6.20 -5.00 0.88
CA ALA A 73 -4.86 -5.19 1.42
C ALA A 73 -4.90 -5.86 2.80
N LYS A 74 -3.84 -6.56 3.17
CA LYS A 74 -3.69 -7.21 4.47
C LYS A 74 -2.29 -6.97 5.02
N LEU A 75 -2.23 -6.47 6.25
CA LEU A 75 -1.00 -6.29 7.01
C LEU A 75 -0.81 -7.45 7.99
N ASN A 76 0.37 -8.06 7.98
CA ASN A 76 0.79 -9.10 8.93
C ASN A 76 2.22 -8.82 9.39
N GLY A 77 2.39 -7.88 10.34
CA GLY A 77 3.72 -7.46 10.80
C GLY A 77 4.54 -6.85 9.66
N ASP A 78 5.65 -7.50 9.30
CA ASP A 78 6.56 -7.07 8.22
C ASP A 78 6.12 -7.52 6.82
N GLU A 79 4.89 -7.96 6.67
CA GLU A 79 4.29 -8.37 5.40
C GLU A 79 3.05 -7.54 5.06
N LEU A 80 3.03 -7.01 3.84
CA LEU A 80 1.88 -6.34 3.25
C LEU A 80 1.48 -7.13 2.00
N LEU A 81 0.26 -7.64 1.99
CA LEU A 81 -0.35 -8.30 0.84
C LEU A 81 -1.34 -7.33 0.19
N ILE A 82 -1.24 -7.13 -1.12
CA ILE A 82 -2.14 -6.26 -1.90
C ILE A 82 -2.69 -7.06 -3.06
N GLU A 83 -4.02 -7.11 -3.21
CA GLU A 83 -4.63 -7.70 -4.39
C GLU A 83 -4.47 -6.71 -5.57
N PRO A 84 -3.87 -7.11 -6.71
CA PRO A 84 -3.87 -6.26 -7.88
C PRO A 84 -5.30 -6.10 -8.41
N ARG A 85 -5.64 -4.90 -8.91
CA ARG A 85 -6.93 -4.64 -9.54
C ARG A 85 -6.70 -3.81 -10.80
N GLU A 86 -7.34 -4.24 -11.89
CA GLU A 86 -7.39 -3.45 -13.12
C GLU A 86 -8.45 -2.34 -13.01
N GLU A 87 -8.25 -1.22 -13.70
CA GLU A 87 -9.03 0.01 -13.55
C GLU A 87 -10.54 -0.18 -13.73
N GLU A 88 -10.96 -1.11 -14.59
CA GLU A 88 -12.37 -1.40 -14.89
C GLU A 88 -12.87 -2.71 -14.27
N SER A 89 -12.03 -3.42 -13.53
CA SER A 89 -12.43 -4.68 -12.89
C SER A 89 -13.32 -4.44 -11.68
N GLU A 90 -14.18 -5.43 -11.37
CA GLU A 90 -14.94 -5.44 -10.12
C GLU A 90 -14.01 -5.35 -8.90
N MET A 91 -14.54 -4.82 -7.79
CA MET A 91 -13.79 -4.71 -6.56
C MET A 91 -13.47 -6.11 -6.02
N PRO A 92 -12.19 -6.48 -5.78
CA PRO A 92 -11.86 -7.77 -5.21
C PRO A 92 -12.44 -7.92 -3.80
N THR A 93 -12.95 -9.10 -3.50
CA THR A 93 -13.50 -9.46 -2.18
C THR A 93 -12.68 -10.54 -1.46
N THR A 94 -11.68 -11.12 -2.13
CA THR A 94 -10.77 -12.15 -1.61
C THR A 94 -9.38 -11.97 -2.21
N PHE A 95 -8.34 -12.42 -1.50
CA PHE A 95 -6.99 -12.48 -2.04
C PHE A 95 -6.82 -13.69 -2.96
N SER A 96 -6.20 -13.49 -4.11
CA SER A 96 -5.86 -14.55 -5.07
C SER A 96 -4.39 -14.98 -4.94
N ASP A 97 -3.99 -16.00 -5.69
CA ASP A 97 -2.58 -16.40 -5.81
C ASP A 97 -1.72 -15.32 -6.51
N ASN A 98 -2.36 -14.33 -7.16
CA ASN A 98 -1.69 -13.19 -7.79
C ASN A 98 -1.48 -12.02 -6.81
N ALA A 99 -1.96 -12.12 -5.57
CA ALA A 99 -1.80 -11.08 -4.58
C ALA A 99 -0.31 -10.73 -4.39
N GLN A 100 0.01 -9.45 -4.54
CA GLN A 100 1.39 -9.01 -4.48
C GLN A 100 1.84 -8.87 -3.03
N LYS A 101 2.92 -9.57 -2.71
CA LYS A 101 3.52 -9.60 -1.39
C LYS A 101 4.68 -8.63 -1.31
N TYR A 102 4.59 -7.71 -0.37
CA TYR A 102 5.62 -6.76 -0.02
C TYR A 102 6.22 -7.10 1.36
N ARG A 103 7.50 -6.82 1.51
CA ARG A 103 8.25 -6.92 2.76
C ARG A 103 8.66 -5.55 3.24
N ARG A 104 8.56 -5.33 4.55
CA ARG A 104 9.06 -4.10 5.19
C ARG A 104 10.57 -3.95 4.98
N GLN A 105 11.02 -2.72 4.75
CA GLN A 105 12.44 -2.33 4.71
C GLN A 105 12.89 -1.65 6.00
#